data_AF-A0A3D3M058-F1
#
_entry.id   AF-A0A3D3M058-F1
#
_cell.length_a   1.000
_cell.length_b   1.000
_cell.length_c   1.000
_cell.angle_alpha   90.00
_cell.angle_beta   90.00
_cell.angle_gamma   90.00
#
_symmetry.space_group_name_H-M   'P 1'
#
loop_
_entity.id
_entity.type
_entity.pdbx_description
1 polymer ?
#
loop_
_entity_poly.entity_id
_entity_poly.type
_entity_poly.pdbx_seq_one_letter_code
_entity_poly.pdbx_strand_id
1 'polypeptide(L)'
;MIDEKEASLIAERIAPIFEKVSKQYDFTKYPAQLYEESRSLFETLGAEDTHIENAMIWKWGHGKKDNFPQRHKALITEIQKNWKAFCESTSPKSPEDTFNWWKKRLDRNTTYITVAFITHLVHYQAPLPIIDQHNFRGMNHLIQCVRPGFHIKKKPSNWRDIQDLKSFMLSLCTAIEGLEFSRLDRFLMMYGRNVAPR
;
A
#
# COMPACT_ATOMS: atom_id res chain seq x y z
N MET A 1 11.16 8.34 -10.36
CA MET A 1 12.28 8.11 -9.42
C MET A 1 12.82 9.46 -8.97
N ILE A 2 13.18 9.59 -7.68
CA ILE A 2 13.90 10.75 -7.15
C ILE A 2 15.40 10.46 -7.17
N ASP A 3 16.22 11.48 -7.38
CA ASP A 3 17.68 11.37 -7.27
C ASP A 3 18.15 11.54 -5.80
N GLU A 4 19.44 11.35 -5.56
CA GLU A 4 20.04 11.46 -4.22
C GLU A 4 19.86 12.85 -3.62
N LYS A 5 19.98 13.91 -4.42
CA LYS A 5 19.84 15.29 -3.97
C LYS A 5 18.39 15.57 -3.55
N GLU A 6 17.43 15.13 -4.36
CA GLU A 6 16.01 15.23 -4.04
C GLU A 6 15.67 14.43 -2.78
N ALA A 7 16.23 13.23 -2.62
CA ALA A 7 16.05 12.43 -1.41
C ALA A 7 16.58 13.15 -0.16
N SER A 8 17.77 13.76 -0.20
CA SER A 8 18.31 14.56 0.92
C SER A 8 17.43 15.77 1.23
N LEU A 9 16.99 16.52 0.22
CA LEU A 9 16.10 17.68 0.42
C LEU A 9 14.75 17.29 1.04
N ILE A 10 14.19 16.14 0.64
CA ILE A 10 12.97 15.61 1.24
C ILE A 10 13.24 15.17 2.67
N ALA A 11 14.37 14.50 2.94
CA ALA A 11 14.77 14.07 4.27
C ALA A 11 14.85 15.24 5.26
N GLU A 12 15.55 16.31 4.87
CA GLU A 12 15.64 17.55 5.66
C GLU A 12 14.25 18.16 5.93
N ARG A 13 13.36 18.13 4.94
CA ARG A 13 12.00 18.67 5.07
C ARG A 13 11.14 17.85 6.03
N ILE A 14 11.27 16.53 6.05
CA ILE A 14 10.44 15.67 6.91
C ILE A 14 11.00 15.51 8.32
N ALA A 15 12.31 15.64 8.51
CA ALA A 15 12.99 15.52 9.81
C ALA A 15 12.28 16.26 10.97
N PRO A 16 11.93 17.56 10.86
CA PRO A 16 11.31 18.29 11.98
C PRO A 16 9.87 17.85 12.30
N ILE A 17 9.20 17.12 11.40
CA ILE A 17 7.80 16.72 11.55
C ILE A 17 7.61 15.20 11.67
N PHE A 18 8.65 14.41 11.42
CA PHE A 18 8.56 12.96 11.24
C PHE A 18 7.88 12.27 12.43
N GLU A 19 8.39 12.50 13.64
CA GLU A 19 7.86 11.90 14.86
C GLU A 19 6.44 12.37 15.19
N LYS A 20 6.18 13.69 15.03
CA LYS A 20 4.86 14.28 15.30
C LYS A 20 3.79 13.71 14.37
N VAL A 21 4.12 13.51 13.10
CA VAL A 21 3.19 12.95 12.10
C VAL A 21 3.01 11.44 12.32
N SER A 22 4.10 10.71 12.57
CA SER A 22 4.07 9.26 12.79
C SER A 22 3.22 8.85 14.01
N LYS A 23 3.24 9.64 15.09
CA LYS A 23 2.42 9.42 16.30
C LYS A 23 0.90 9.50 16.07
N GLN A 24 0.46 9.99 14.92
CA GLN A 24 -0.97 10.05 14.56
C GLN A 24 -1.49 8.72 14.02
N TYR A 25 -0.60 7.74 13.78
CA TYR A 25 -0.98 6.41 13.34
C TYR A 25 -1.73 5.66 14.44
N ASP A 26 -2.94 5.20 14.11
CA ASP A 26 -3.81 4.48 15.05
C ASP A 26 -3.60 2.97 14.94
N PHE A 27 -2.82 2.43 15.86
CA PHE A 27 -2.56 0.98 15.96
C PHE A 27 -3.80 0.16 16.33
N THR A 28 -4.82 0.77 16.96
CA THR A 28 -6.04 0.05 17.32
C THR A 28 -6.92 -0.25 16.11
N LYS A 29 -6.75 0.52 15.04
CA LYS A 29 -7.45 0.34 13.76
C LYS A 29 -6.81 -0.72 12.88
N TYR A 30 -5.50 -0.94 13.04
CA TYR A 30 -4.70 -1.87 12.24
C TYR A 30 -3.90 -2.83 13.14
N PRO A 31 -4.54 -3.85 13.73
CA PRO A 31 -3.85 -4.82 14.58
C PRO A 31 -2.77 -5.55 13.80
N ALA A 32 -1.53 -5.54 14.29
CA ALA A 32 -0.39 -6.14 13.58
C ALA A 32 -0.56 -7.65 13.37
N GLN A 33 -1.08 -8.37 14.37
CA GLN A 33 -1.24 -9.83 14.31
C GLN A 33 -2.05 -10.31 13.09
N LEU A 34 -3.17 -9.65 12.79
CA LEU A 34 -4.02 -10.01 11.65
C LEU A 34 -3.31 -9.79 10.31
N TYR A 35 -2.48 -8.75 10.23
CA TYR A 35 -1.67 -8.50 9.05
C TYR A 35 -0.56 -9.55 8.88
N GLU A 36 0.13 -9.92 9.96
CA GLU A 36 1.18 -10.95 9.95
C GLU A 36 0.64 -12.33 9.55
N GLU A 37 -0.57 -12.68 10.02
CA GLU A 37 -1.27 -13.90 9.63
C GLU A 37 -1.67 -13.88 8.15
N SER A 38 -2.30 -12.78 7.71
CA SER A 38 -2.70 -12.59 6.31
C SER A 38 -1.50 -12.73 5.37
N ARG A 39 -0.38 -12.12 5.74
CA ARG A 39 0.88 -12.19 4.99
C ARG A 39 1.34 -13.64 4.79
N SER A 40 1.44 -14.42 5.86
CA SER A 40 1.89 -15.81 5.81
C SER A 40 1.02 -16.69 4.88
N LEU A 41 -0.29 -16.52 4.97
CA LEU A 41 -1.26 -17.32 4.21
C LEU A 41 -1.32 -16.94 2.73
N PHE A 42 -1.23 -15.65 2.41
CA PHE A 42 -1.24 -15.19 1.01
C PHE A 42 0.08 -15.50 0.30
N GLU A 43 1.21 -15.38 0.98
CA GLU A 43 2.54 -15.72 0.44
C GLU A 43 2.64 -17.19 0.03
N THR A 44 2.06 -18.09 0.83
CA THR A 44 2.02 -19.53 0.56
C THR A 44 0.86 -19.94 -0.36
N LEU A 45 0.04 -18.98 -0.80
CA LEU A 45 -1.22 -19.21 -1.54
C LEU A 45 -2.23 -20.11 -0.80
N GLY A 46 -2.06 -20.29 0.52
CA GLY A 46 -2.89 -21.12 1.39
C GLY A 46 -4.07 -20.38 2.03
N ALA A 47 -4.31 -19.12 1.65
CA ALA A 47 -5.47 -18.38 2.15
C ALA A 47 -6.78 -19.05 1.73
N GLU A 48 -7.72 -19.09 2.67
CA GLU A 48 -9.09 -19.58 2.47
C GLU A 48 -10.06 -18.40 2.52
N ASP A 49 -11.34 -18.64 2.28
CA ASP A 49 -12.35 -17.57 2.22
C ASP A 49 -12.38 -16.69 3.47
N THR A 50 -12.27 -17.29 4.66
CA THR A 50 -12.22 -16.59 5.95
C THR A 50 -10.96 -15.73 6.08
N HIS A 51 -9.82 -16.23 5.63
CA HIS A 51 -8.54 -15.52 5.62
C HIS A 51 -8.58 -14.30 4.67
N ILE A 52 -9.17 -14.48 3.48
CA ILE A 52 -9.37 -13.40 2.50
C ILE A 52 -10.29 -12.31 3.07
N GLU A 53 -11.40 -12.70 3.68
CA GLU A 53 -12.33 -11.77 4.33
C GLU A 53 -11.63 -10.96 5.43
N ASN A 54 -10.92 -11.63 6.33
CA ASN A 54 -10.18 -10.99 7.42
C ASN A 54 -9.13 -9.98 6.90
N ALA A 55 -8.37 -10.36 5.88
CA ALA A 55 -7.38 -9.48 5.26
C ALA A 55 -8.01 -8.21 4.66
N MET A 56 -9.16 -8.35 3.97
CA MET A 56 -9.85 -7.21 3.38
C MET A 56 -10.50 -6.30 4.43
N ILE A 57 -11.10 -6.88 5.48
CA ILE A 57 -11.65 -6.14 6.62
C ILE A 57 -10.54 -5.34 7.32
N TRP A 58 -9.37 -5.95 7.54
CA TRP A 58 -8.20 -5.30 8.10
C TRP A 58 -7.75 -4.11 7.24
N LYS A 59 -7.64 -4.30 5.92
CA LYS A 59 -7.25 -3.27 4.94
C LYS A 59 -8.15 -2.03 4.99
N TRP A 60 -9.44 -2.18 5.29
CA TRP A 60 -10.36 -1.04 5.46
C TRP A 60 -10.43 -0.48 6.88
N GLY A 61 -9.76 -1.12 7.85
CA GLY A 61 -9.84 -0.80 9.27
C GLY A 61 -11.25 -1.03 9.81
N HIS A 62 -11.87 -2.14 9.42
CA HIS A 62 -13.22 -2.55 9.83
C HIS A 62 -13.23 -3.65 10.89
N GLY A 63 -12.09 -4.06 11.45
CA GLY A 63 -12.00 -5.22 12.36
C GLY A 63 -12.82 -5.18 13.65
N LYS A 64 -13.50 -4.06 13.97
CA LYS A 64 -14.44 -3.91 15.10
C LYS A 64 -15.88 -3.58 14.65
N LYS A 65 -16.18 -3.73 13.36
CA LYS A 65 -17.45 -3.31 12.77
C LYS A 65 -18.12 -4.49 12.05
N ASP A 66 -19.21 -4.98 12.61
CA ASP A 66 -20.00 -6.07 12.01
C ASP A 66 -20.74 -5.61 10.74
N ASN A 67 -21.02 -4.31 10.62
CA ASN A 67 -21.71 -3.72 9.48
C ASN A 67 -20.80 -2.78 8.68
N PHE A 68 -20.09 -3.34 7.70
CA PHE A 68 -19.30 -2.59 6.74
C PHE A 68 -19.96 -2.53 5.35
N PRO A 69 -19.59 -1.56 4.48
CA PRO A 69 -20.34 -1.26 3.25
C PRO A 69 -20.57 -2.47 2.34
N GLN A 70 -21.79 -2.59 1.78
CA GLN A 70 -22.16 -3.72 0.91
C GLN A 70 -21.22 -3.92 -0.29
N ARG A 71 -20.70 -2.82 -0.85
CA ARG A 71 -19.71 -2.87 -1.94
C ARG A 71 -18.40 -3.57 -1.55
N HIS A 72 -17.99 -3.48 -0.29
CA HIS A 72 -16.80 -4.17 0.22
C HIS A 72 -17.09 -5.67 0.39
N LYS A 73 -18.28 -6.03 0.89
CA LYS A 73 -18.73 -7.43 0.97
C LYS A 73 -18.76 -8.08 -0.42
N ALA A 74 -19.36 -7.40 -1.40
CA ALA A 74 -19.39 -7.87 -2.78
C ALA A 74 -17.98 -8.07 -3.37
N LEU A 75 -17.05 -7.15 -3.09
CA LEU A 75 -15.67 -7.26 -3.54
C LEU A 75 -14.93 -8.44 -2.88
N ILE A 76 -15.16 -8.70 -1.59
CA ILE A 76 -14.61 -9.89 -0.91
C ILE A 76 -15.09 -11.16 -1.61
N THR A 77 -16.40 -11.29 -1.84
CA THR A 77 -16.98 -12.45 -2.53
C THR A 77 -16.39 -12.64 -3.93
N GLU A 78 -16.14 -11.54 -4.65
CA GLU A 78 -15.50 -11.63 -5.97
C GLU A 78 -14.05 -12.09 -5.90
N ILE A 79 -13.29 -11.65 -4.88
CA ILE A 79 -11.92 -12.13 -4.64
C ILE A 79 -11.92 -13.62 -4.31
N GLN A 80 -12.76 -14.05 -3.37
CA GLN A 80 -12.92 -15.46 -2.96
C GLN A 80 -13.20 -16.37 -4.17
N LYS A 81 -14.18 -16.00 -5.01
CA LYS A 81 -14.53 -16.75 -6.23
C LYS A 81 -13.37 -16.88 -7.22
N ASN A 82 -12.48 -15.90 -7.27
CA ASN A 82 -11.34 -15.87 -8.19
C ASN A 82 -10.08 -16.49 -7.58
N TRP A 83 -10.01 -16.69 -6.26
CA TRP A 83 -8.79 -17.08 -5.56
C TRP A 83 -8.21 -18.40 -6.05
N LYS A 84 -9.02 -19.45 -6.16
CA LYS A 84 -8.56 -20.75 -6.67
C LYS A 84 -7.95 -20.64 -8.08
N ALA A 85 -8.64 -19.96 -9.00
CA ALA A 85 -8.17 -19.75 -10.35
C ALA A 85 -6.91 -18.87 -10.42
N PHE A 86 -6.70 -17.97 -9.45
CA PHE A 86 -5.47 -17.21 -9.30
C PHE A 86 -4.31 -18.14 -8.92
N CYS A 87 -4.48 -18.94 -7.87
CA CYS A 87 -3.47 -19.85 -7.35
C CYS A 87 -3.05 -20.91 -8.38
N GLU A 88 -3.99 -21.39 -9.20
CA GLU A 88 -3.73 -22.38 -10.27
C GLU A 88 -3.10 -21.75 -11.53
N SER A 89 -2.99 -20.42 -11.62
CA SER A 89 -2.39 -19.73 -12.76
C SER A 89 -0.87 -19.55 -12.60
N THR A 90 -0.21 -19.03 -13.65
CA THR A 90 1.21 -18.64 -13.57
C THR A 90 1.44 -17.27 -12.93
N SER A 91 0.38 -16.50 -12.71
CA SER A 91 0.42 -15.10 -12.29
C SER A 91 1.01 -14.85 -10.90
N PRO A 92 0.88 -15.78 -9.91
CA PRO A 92 1.55 -15.64 -8.62
C PRO A 92 3.08 -15.61 -8.69
N LYS A 93 3.70 -15.97 -9.83
CA LYS A 93 5.17 -16.05 -9.96
C LYS A 93 5.86 -14.68 -10.03
N SER A 94 5.14 -13.62 -10.41
CA SER A 94 5.70 -12.28 -10.45
C SER A 94 4.74 -11.24 -9.86
N PRO A 95 5.26 -10.21 -9.19
CA PRO A 95 4.43 -9.13 -8.66
C PRO A 95 3.58 -8.42 -9.73
N GLU A 96 4.16 -8.18 -10.90
CA GLU A 96 3.47 -7.49 -12.00
C GLU A 96 2.37 -8.34 -12.60
N ASP A 97 2.61 -9.64 -12.80
CA ASP A 97 1.59 -10.56 -13.31
C ASP A 97 0.47 -10.73 -12.31
N THR A 98 0.78 -10.79 -11.01
CA THR A 98 -0.23 -10.82 -9.95
C THR A 98 -1.10 -9.57 -9.99
N PHE A 99 -0.49 -8.38 -10.05
CA PHE A 99 -1.21 -7.12 -10.15
C PHE A 99 -2.11 -7.09 -11.39
N ASN A 100 -1.57 -7.45 -12.56
CA ASN A 100 -2.29 -7.42 -13.82
C ASN A 100 -3.42 -8.44 -13.87
N TRP A 101 -3.23 -9.64 -13.31
CA TRP A 101 -4.24 -10.69 -13.26
C TRP A 101 -5.47 -10.25 -12.46
N TRP A 102 -5.25 -9.66 -11.28
CA TRP A 102 -6.31 -9.15 -10.41
C TRP A 102 -6.95 -7.89 -10.97
N LYS A 103 -6.16 -6.97 -11.53
CA LYS A 103 -6.67 -5.75 -12.17
C LYS A 103 -7.63 -6.08 -13.32
N LYS A 104 -7.29 -7.06 -14.15
CA LYS A 104 -8.13 -7.50 -15.27
C LYS A 104 -9.47 -8.09 -14.82
N ARG A 105 -9.53 -8.71 -13.64
CA ARG A 105 -10.72 -9.42 -13.15
C ARG A 105 -11.64 -8.55 -12.31
N LEU A 106 -11.07 -7.67 -11.50
CA LEU A 106 -11.82 -6.75 -10.65
C LEU A 106 -12.17 -5.42 -11.36
N ASP A 107 -11.80 -5.31 -12.64
CA ASP A 107 -11.83 -4.20 -13.63
C ASP A 107 -12.71 -2.98 -13.30
N ARG A 108 -12.35 -2.27 -12.23
CA ARG A 108 -13.03 -1.06 -11.77
C ARG A 108 -11.98 -0.10 -11.25
N ASN A 109 -12.15 1.19 -11.51
CA ASN A 109 -11.23 2.21 -11.00
C ASN A 109 -11.12 2.25 -9.46
N THR A 110 -12.12 1.71 -8.75
CA THR A 110 -12.17 1.67 -7.29
C THR A 110 -11.41 0.49 -6.67
N THR A 111 -10.97 -0.50 -7.47
CA THR A 111 -10.35 -1.72 -6.95
C THR A 111 -8.82 -1.69 -6.94
N TYR A 112 -8.19 -0.65 -7.51
CA TYR A 112 -6.73 -0.51 -7.58
C TYR A 112 -6.03 -0.78 -6.23
N ILE A 113 -6.46 -0.10 -5.15
CA ILE A 113 -5.82 -0.24 -3.83
C ILE A 113 -5.98 -1.67 -3.30
N THR A 114 -7.11 -2.32 -3.58
CA THR A 114 -7.33 -3.72 -3.22
C THR A 114 -6.43 -4.67 -4.01
N VAL A 115 -6.30 -4.46 -5.33
CA VAL A 115 -5.39 -5.23 -6.18
C VAL A 115 -3.94 -5.08 -5.70
N ALA A 116 -3.52 -3.85 -5.41
CA ALA A 116 -2.18 -3.56 -4.90
C ALA A 116 -1.93 -4.22 -3.55
N PHE A 117 -2.93 -4.23 -2.66
CA PHE A 117 -2.84 -4.89 -1.35
C PHE A 117 -2.74 -6.42 -1.47
N ILE A 118 -3.53 -7.05 -2.34
CA ILE A 118 -3.40 -8.50 -2.61
C ILE A 118 -2.00 -8.80 -3.16
N THR A 119 -1.52 -7.99 -4.12
CA THR A 119 -0.17 -8.15 -4.70
C THR A 119 0.92 -8.05 -3.63
N HIS A 120 0.77 -7.08 -2.72
CA HIS A 120 1.68 -6.90 -1.58
C HIS A 120 1.69 -8.13 -0.66
N LEU A 121 0.54 -8.71 -0.33
CA LEU A 121 0.45 -9.89 0.54
C LEU A 121 1.06 -11.14 -0.13
N VAL A 122 0.79 -11.37 -1.41
CA VAL A 122 1.32 -12.52 -2.16
C VAL A 122 2.85 -12.43 -2.31
N HIS A 123 3.37 -11.22 -2.53
CA HIS A 123 4.80 -10.97 -2.80
C HIS A 123 5.50 -10.29 -1.63
N TYR A 124 5.19 -10.72 -0.41
CA TYR A 124 5.73 -10.08 0.79
C TYR A 124 7.27 -10.04 0.81
N GLN A 125 7.94 -11.09 0.34
CA GLN A 125 9.40 -11.16 0.23
C GLN A 125 10.00 -10.17 -0.77
N ALA A 126 9.19 -9.57 -1.66
CA ALA A 126 9.64 -8.62 -2.68
C ALA A 126 9.52 -7.14 -2.22
N PRO A 127 9.72 -6.87 -0.92
CA PRO A 127 9.09 -5.81 -0.11
C PRO A 127 8.36 -4.74 -0.93
N LEU A 128 7.14 -5.05 -1.35
CA LEU A 128 6.28 -4.08 -2.02
C LEU A 128 5.65 -3.16 -0.97
N PRO A 129 5.59 -1.84 -1.15
CA PRO A 129 4.88 -0.98 -0.22
C PRO A 129 3.38 -1.19 -0.29
N ILE A 130 2.69 -0.97 0.83
CA ILE A 130 1.23 -0.83 0.84
C ILE A 130 0.91 0.54 0.24
N ILE A 131 0.41 0.55 -0.99
CA ILE A 131 -0.03 1.80 -1.62
C ILE A 131 -1.51 2.05 -1.34
N ASP A 132 -1.80 3.15 -0.65
CA ASP A 132 -3.14 3.73 -0.58
C ASP A 132 -3.17 5.16 -1.13
N GLN A 133 -4.35 5.80 -1.08
CA GLN A 133 -4.50 7.18 -1.55
C GLN A 133 -3.67 8.19 -0.75
N HIS A 134 -3.39 7.91 0.52
CA HIS A 134 -2.65 8.79 1.42
C HIS A 134 -1.14 8.63 1.20
N ASN A 135 -0.61 7.40 1.17
CA ASN A 135 0.80 7.15 0.84
C ASN A 135 1.17 7.80 -0.51
N PHE A 136 0.33 7.57 -1.53
CA PHE A 136 0.56 8.12 -2.87
C PHE A 136 0.51 9.67 -2.89
N ARG A 137 -0.45 10.26 -2.18
CA ARG A 137 -0.56 11.71 -2.04
C ARG A 137 0.62 12.31 -1.29
N GLY A 138 1.06 11.65 -0.22
CA GLY A 138 2.22 12.07 0.57
C GLY A 138 3.50 12.07 -0.26
N MET A 139 3.76 10.98 -0.98
CA MET A 139 4.88 10.88 -1.93
C MET A 139 4.84 12.02 -2.96
N ASN A 140 3.74 12.18 -3.69
CA ASN A 140 3.67 13.17 -4.76
C ASN A 140 3.82 14.61 -4.25
N HIS A 141 3.27 14.91 -3.08
CA HIS A 141 3.45 16.22 -2.45
C HIS A 141 4.91 16.46 -2.06
N LEU A 142 5.60 15.49 -1.46
CA LEU A 142 7.02 15.60 -1.12
C LEU A 142 7.92 15.74 -2.35
N ILE A 143 7.60 15.08 -3.47
CA ILE A 143 8.33 15.27 -4.73
C ILE A 143 8.11 16.69 -5.26
N GLN A 144 6.86 17.17 -5.29
CA GLN A 144 6.55 18.54 -5.76
C GLN A 144 7.29 19.61 -4.94
N CYS A 145 7.50 19.35 -3.66
CA CYS A 145 8.19 20.24 -2.74
C CYS A 145 9.67 20.50 -3.10
N VAL A 146 10.31 19.59 -3.86
CA VAL A 146 11.74 19.66 -4.21
C VAL A 146 11.99 19.69 -5.72
N ARG A 147 10.97 19.36 -6.53
CA ARG A 147 11.03 19.33 -7.99
C ARG A 147 10.06 20.34 -8.60
N PRO A 148 10.53 21.56 -8.94
CA PRO A 148 9.72 22.56 -9.64
C PRO A 148 9.12 21.99 -10.93
N GLY A 149 7.85 22.30 -11.21
CA GLY A 149 7.16 21.83 -12.42
C GLY A 149 6.69 20.37 -12.37
N PHE A 150 6.90 19.64 -11.27
CA PHE A 150 6.38 18.28 -11.12
C PHE A 150 4.83 18.27 -11.13
N HIS A 151 4.26 17.55 -12.10
CA HIS A 151 2.81 17.39 -12.22
C HIS A 151 2.31 16.28 -11.29
N ILE A 152 1.49 16.66 -10.30
CA ILE A 152 0.93 15.70 -9.34
C ILE A 152 -0.16 14.85 -9.98
N LYS A 153 0.05 13.53 -9.97
CA LYS A 153 -1.02 12.55 -10.18
C LYS A 153 -1.85 12.41 -8.90
N LYS A 154 -3.17 12.59 -9.01
CA LYS A 154 -4.08 12.59 -7.85
C LYS A 154 -4.36 11.21 -7.25
N LYS A 155 -4.38 10.17 -8.08
CA LYS A 155 -4.75 8.81 -7.67
C LYS A 155 -3.84 7.79 -8.34
N PRO A 156 -3.37 6.75 -7.63
CA PRO A 156 -2.64 5.67 -8.26
C PRO A 156 -3.62 4.80 -9.07
N SER A 157 -3.13 4.20 -10.15
CA SER A 157 -3.95 3.49 -11.14
C SER A 157 -3.23 2.38 -11.92
N ASN A 158 -1.91 2.28 -11.87
CA ASN A 158 -1.15 1.27 -12.61
C ASN A 158 0.03 0.69 -11.80
N TRP A 159 0.61 -0.40 -12.30
CA TRP A 159 1.74 -1.07 -11.67
C TRP A 159 2.93 -0.13 -11.41
N ARG A 160 3.17 0.80 -12.34
CA ARG A 160 4.26 1.77 -12.23
C ARG A 160 4.15 2.64 -10.98
N ASP A 161 2.95 2.97 -10.52
CA ASP A 161 2.76 3.75 -9.28
C ASP A 161 3.26 2.99 -8.03
N ILE A 162 3.18 1.65 -7.99
CA ILE A 162 3.74 0.82 -6.92
C ILE A 162 5.27 0.85 -6.99
N GLN A 163 5.82 0.72 -8.20
CA GLN A 163 7.26 0.77 -8.41
C GLN A 163 7.83 2.14 -8.02
N ASP A 164 7.16 3.23 -8.40
CA ASP A 164 7.60 4.58 -8.06
C ASP A 164 7.54 4.84 -6.56
N LEU A 165 6.50 4.37 -5.86
CA LEU A 165 6.44 4.43 -4.40
C LEU A 165 7.55 3.60 -3.74
N LYS A 166 7.81 2.39 -4.24
CA LYS A 166 8.89 1.53 -3.74
C LYS A 166 10.25 2.22 -3.89
N SER A 167 10.56 2.72 -5.09
CA SER A 167 11.80 3.44 -5.36
C SER A 167 11.93 4.68 -4.49
N PHE A 168 10.86 5.47 -4.35
CA PHE A 168 10.84 6.65 -3.49
C PHE A 168 11.17 6.30 -2.04
N MET A 169 10.54 5.26 -1.49
CA MET A 169 10.76 4.85 -0.11
C MET A 169 12.19 4.33 0.11
N LEU A 170 12.72 3.55 -0.83
CA LEU A 170 14.11 3.08 -0.78
C LEU A 170 15.09 4.25 -0.79
N SER A 171 14.92 5.22 -1.69
CA SER A 171 15.77 6.41 -1.75
C SER A 171 15.76 7.20 -0.44
N LEU A 172 14.61 7.34 0.22
CA LEU A 172 14.54 8.03 1.53
C LEU A 172 15.13 7.22 2.68
N CYS A 173 14.93 5.90 2.70
CA CYS A 173 15.59 5.04 3.69
C CYS A 173 17.12 5.08 3.54
N THR A 174 17.65 5.24 2.33
CA THR A 174 19.09 5.45 2.10
C THR A 174 19.55 6.83 2.57
N ALA A 175 18.74 7.87 2.37
CA ALA A 175 19.08 9.24 2.78
C ALA A 175 18.93 9.51 4.28
N ILE A 176 18.16 8.70 5.01
CA ILE A 176 17.88 8.87 6.44
C ILE A 176 18.39 7.66 7.20
N GLU A 177 19.51 7.84 7.89
CA GLU A 177 20.14 6.77 8.68
C GLU A 177 19.17 6.17 9.71
N GLY A 178 19.10 4.84 9.75
CA GLY A 178 18.24 4.09 10.67
C GLY A 178 16.73 4.18 10.40
N LEU A 179 16.30 4.77 9.28
CA LEU A 179 14.89 4.82 8.93
C LEU A 179 14.40 3.48 8.35
N GLU A 180 13.57 2.80 9.12
CA GLU A 180 12.89 1.59 8.66
C GLU A 180 11.78 1.88 7.65
N PHE A 181 11.62 0.99 6.67
CA PHE A 181 10.57 1.05 5.65
C PHE A 181 9.16 1.13 6.27
N SER A 182 8.91 0.38 7.36
CA SER A 182 7.63 0.36 8.08
C SER A 182 7.32 1.68 8.81
N ARG A 183 8.36 2.40 9.28
CA ARG A 183 8.21 3.73 9.88
C ARG A 183 7.91 4.77 8.81
N LEU A 184 8.61 4.70 7.68
CA LEU A 184 8.35 5.57 6.54
C LEU A 184 6.95 5.36 5.96
N ASP A 185 6.48 4.12 5.87
CA ASP A 185 5.12 3.81 5.39
C ASP A 185 4.04 4.48 6.26
N ARG A 186 4.13 4.32 7.59
CA ARG A 186 3.22 4.96 8.55
C ARG A 186 3.29 6.47 8.49
N PHE A 187 4.50 7.02 8.38
CA PHE A 187 4.70 8.45 8.19
C PHE A 187 4.00 8.94 6.92
N LEU A 188 4.21 8.28 5.77
CA LEU A 188 3.61 8.67 4.49
C LEU A 188 2.08 8.57 4.53
N MET A 189 1.53 7.56 5.18
CA MET A 189 0.09 7.44 5.38
C MET A 189 -0.46 8.64 6.17
N MET A 190 0.18 9.00 7.30
CA MET A 190 -0.30 10.12 8.13
C MET A 190 0.00 11.48 7.52
N TYR A 191 1.17 11.67 6.90
CA TYR A 191 1.55 12.86 6.17
C TYR A 191 0.59 13.12 5.03
N GLY A 192 0.36 12.08 4.22
CA GLY A 192 -0.62 12.09 3.16
C GLY A 192 -1.99 12.48 3.69
N ARG A 193 -2.46 11.87 4.77
CA ARG A 193 -3.79 12.11 5.35
C ARG A 193 -3.98 13.53 5.91
N ASN A 194 -3.01 14.04 6.67
CA ASN A 194 -3.18 15.18 7.57
C ASN A 194 -2.35 16.42 7.19
N VAL A 195 -1.34 16.29 6.32
CA VAL A 195 -0.41 17.39 5.97
C VAL A 195 -0.49 17.73 4.48
N ALA A 196 -0.45 16.73 3.60
CA ALA A 196 -0.50 16.96 2.17
C ALA A 196 -1.86 17.55 1.73
N PRO A 197 -1.88 18.58 0.84
CA PRO A 197 -3.10 19.15 0.29
C PRO A 197 -4.00 18.11 -0.38
N ARG A 198 -5.32 18.32 -0.33
CA ARG A 198 -6.32 17.37 -0.86
C ARG A 198 -6.49 17.45 -2.37
#